data_AF-A0AAW1WEV0-F1
#
_entry.id   AF-A0AAW1WEV0-F1
#
_cell.length_a   1.000
_cell.length_b   1.000
_cell.length_c   1.000
_cell.angle_alpha   90.00
_cell.angle_beta   90.00
_cell.angle_gamma   90.00
#
_symmetry.space_group_name_H-M   'P 1'
#
loop_
_entity.id
_entity.type
_entity.pdbx_description
1 polymer ?
#
loop_
_entity_poly.entity_id
_entity_poly.type
_entity_poly.pdbx_seq_one_letter_code
_entity_poly.pdbx_strand_id
1 'polypeptide(L)' 'MAEFVFDLAIKLTEKLGSRAYDEISSAWGVKSDLRKLEATMSAIKGVLLDAEEKQAHNQEVRSWLLQLKHLFR' A
#
# COMPACT_ATOMS: atom_id res chain seq x y z
N MET A 1 -24.96 43.20 -2.13
CA MET A 1 -23.53 43.01 -1.75
C MET A 1 -23.35 41.86 -0.75
N ALA A 2 -24.09 41.81 0.36
CA ALA A 2 -23.98 40.73 1.34
C ALA A 2 -24.35 39.33 0.80
N GLU A 3 -25.43 39.20 0.02
CA GLU A 3 -25.82 37.93 -0.61
C GLU A 3 -24.74 37.35 -1.52
N PHE A 4 -24.09 38.19 -2.33
CA PHE A 4 -23.00 37.77 -3.20
C PHE A 4 -21.79 37.21 -2.42
N VAL A 5 -21.45 37.84 -1.29
CA VAL A 5 -20.37 37.36 -0.42
C VAL A 5 -20.74 36.03 0.24
N PHE A 6 -22.01 35.85 0.61
CA PHE A 6 -22.51 34.61 1.19
C PHE A 6 -22.49 33.46 0.18
N ASP A 7 -22.97 33.69 -1.05
CA ASP A 7 -22.91 32.72 -2.15
C ASP A 7 -21.47 32.31 -2.50
N LEU A 8 -20.54 33.27 -2.46
CA LEU A 8 -19.13 33.00 -2.67
C LEU A 8 -18.55 32.15 -1.53
N ALA A 9 -18.89 32.46 -0.28
CA ALA A 9 -18.44 31.71 0.89
C ALA A 9 -18.96 30.26 0.87
N ILE A 10 -20.20 30.03 0.45
CA ILE A 10 -20.78 28.70 0.26
C ILE A 10 -19.98 27.93 -0.81
N LYS A 11 -19.83 28.51 -2.01
CA LYS A 11 -19.12 27.86 -3.13
C LYS A 11 -17.66 27.53 -2.79
N LEU A 12 -16.98 28.42 -2.06
CA LEU A 12 -15.62 28.18 -1.61
C LEU A 12 -15.57 27.07 -0.57
N THR A 13 -16.49 27.06 0.40
CA THR A 13 -16.59 26.01 1.43
C THR A 13 -16.88 24.64 0.80
N GLU A 14 -17.78 24.56 -0.16
CA GLU A 14 -18.09 23.33 -0.90
C GLU A 14 -16.87 22.82 -1.70
N LYS A 15 -16.15 23.74 -2.36
CA LYS A 15 -14.95 23.40 -3.14
C LYS A 15 -13.77 22.98 -2.27
N LEU A 16 -13.58 23.64 -1.12
CA LEU A 16 -12.56 23.25 -0.15
C LEU A 16 -12.92 21.93 0.54
N GLY A 17 -14.20 21.74 0.89
CA GLY A 17 -14.69 20.52 1.52
C GLY A 17 -14.55 19.30 0.62
N SER A 18 -14.95 19.40 -0.65
CA SER A 18 -14.76 18.32 -1.64
C SER A 18 -13.29 18.00 -1.87
N ARG A 19 -12.44 19.01 -2.07
CA ARG A 19 -10.99 18.79 -2.27
C ARG A 19 -10.32 18.17 -1.04
N ALA A 20 -10.70 18.60 0.17
CA ALA A 20 -10.20 18.01 1.40
C ALA A 20 -10.68 16.56 1.57
N TYR A 21 -11.94 16.27 1.24
CA TYR A 21 -12.48 14.93 1.25
C TYR A 21 -11.74 14.00 0.29
N ASP A 22 -11.51 14.43 -0.96
CA ASP A 22 -10.80 13.65 -1.96
C ASP A 22 -9.36 13.36 -1.55
N GLU A 23 -8.66 14.36 -1.03
CA GLU A 23 -7.28 14.21 -0.55
C GLU A 23 -7.19 13.26 0.64
N ILE A 24 -8.10 13.40 1.63
CA ILE A 24 -8.15 12.51 2.81
C ILE A 24 -8.51 11.08 2.39
N SER A 25 -9.51 10.92 1.52
CA SER A 25 -9.93 9.60 1.03
C SER A 25 -8.81 8.93 0.24
N SER A 26 -8.12 9.68 -0.63
CA SER A 26 -6.95 9.21 -1.38
C SER A 26 -5.82 8.78 -0.44
N ALA A 27 -5.43 9.64 0.50
CA ALA A 27 -4.41 9.34 1.49
C ALA A 27 -4.77 8.13 2.37
N TRP A 28 -6.05 7.96 2.71
CA TRP A 28 -6.55 6.81 3.46
C TRP A 28 -6.51 5.53 2.63
N GLY A 29 -6.83 5.61 1.33
CA GLY A 29 -6.66 4.52 0.36
C GLY A 29 -5.21 4.05 0.29
N VAL A 30 -4.28 4.99 0.06
CA VAL A 30 -2.83 4.72 0.04
C VAL A 30 -2.36 4.11 1.36
N LYS A 31 -2.80 4.63 2.51
CA LYS A 31 -2.47 4.07 3.83
C LYS A 31 -3.00 2.65 4.00
N SER A 32 -4.21 2.37 3.50
CA SER A 32 -4.80 1.04 3.53
C SER A 32 -4.00 0.04 2.69
N ASP A 33 -3.64 0.44 1.47
CA ASP A 33 -2.90 -0.41 0.55
C ASP A 33 -1.45 -0.63 1.03
N LEU A 34 -0.83 0.37 1.66
CA LEU A 34 0.48 0.19 2.30
C LEU A 34 0.43 -0.85 3.43
N ARG A 35 -0.61 -0.83 4.28
CA ARG A 35 -0.79 -1.86 5.33
C ARG A 35 -1.00 -3.25 4.74
N LYS A 36 -1.76 -3.38 3.64
CA LYS A 36 -1.93 -4.66 2.94
C LYS A 36 -0.60 -5.14 2.38
N LEU A 37 0.17 -4.25 1.74
CA LEU A 37 1.49 -4.56 1.21
C LEU A 37 2.45 -5.03 2.31
N GLU A 38 2.46 -4.34 3.45
CA GLU A 38 3.27 -4.73 4.62
C GLU A 38 2.90 -6.12 5.13
N ALA A 39 1.61 -6.44 5.22
CA ALA A 39 1.13 -7.77 5.60
C ALA A 39 1.56 -8.84 4.59
N THR A 40 1.42 -8.57 3.29
CA THR A 40 1.87 -9.48 2.22
C THR A 40 3.39 -9.69 2.28
N MET A 41 4.18 -8.64 2.46
CA MET A 41 5.65 -8.74 2.57
C MET A 41 6.06 -9.53 3.81
N SER A 42 5.35 -9.36 4.93
CA SER A 42 5.58 -10.14 6.15
C SER A 42 5.29 -11.63 5.94
N ALA A 43 4.22 -11.97 5.22
CA ALA A 43 3.91 -13.35 4.87
C ALA A 43 4.97 -13.95 3.94
N ILE A 44 5.40 -13.22 2.90
CA ILE A 44 6.49 -13.64 2.01
C ILE A 44 7.76 -13.88 2.80
N LYS A 45 8.14 -12.99 3.72
CA LYS A 45 9.30 -13.17 4.60
C LYS A 45 9.20 -14.46 5.41
N GLY A 46 8.04 -14.75 5.98
CA GLY A 46 7.80 -16.00 6.71
C GLY A 46 8.03 -17.24 5.85
N VAL A 47 7.45 -17.27 4.64
CA VAL A 47 7.64 -18.36 3.68
C VAL A 47 9.10 -18.50 3.24
N LEU A 48 9.81 -17.39 3.02
CA LEU A 48 11.22 -17.43 2.63
C LEU A 48 12.12 -17.95 3.77
N LEU A 49 11.84 -17.58 5.02
CA LEU A 49 12.60 -18.11 6.17
C LEU A 49 12.41 -19.62 6.30
N ASP A 50 11.16 -20.10 6.22
CA ASP A 50 10.84 -21.53 6.23
C ASP A 50 11.51 -22.28 5.06
N ALA A 51 11.50 -21.68 3.87
CA ALA A 51 12.17 -22.24 2.71
C ALA A 51 13.71 -22.31 2.90
N GLU A 52 14.33 -21.27 3.45
CA GLU A 52 15.78 -21.25 3.70
C GLU A 52 16.19 -22.34 4.72
N GLU A 53 15.39 -22.61 5.75
CA GLU A 53 15.62 -23.72 6.69
C GLU A 53 15.49 -25.09 6.00
N LYS A 54 14.47 -25.25 5.16
CA LYS A 54 14.19 -26.51 4.45
C LYS A 54 15.17 -26.80 3.32
N GLN A 55 15.84 -25.79 2.76
CA GLN A 55 16.74 -25.95 1.61
C GLN A 55 17.90 -26.94 1.87
N ALA A 56 18.32 -27.10 3.12
CA ALA A 56 19.42 -27.99 3.49
C ALA A 56 19.07 -29.46 3.23
N HIS A 57 17.78 -29.80 3.29
CA HIS A 57 17.29 -31.18 3.22
C HIS A 57 16.34 -31.41 2.03
N ASN A 58 15.94 -30.36 1.31
CA ASN A 58 15.07 -30.44 0.14
C ASN A 58 15.71 -29.75 -1.08
N GLN A 59 16.11 -30.55 -2.07
CA GLN A 59 16.77 -30.07 -3.29
C GLN A 59 15.85 -29.25 -4.20
N GLU A 60 14.55 -29.52 -4.22
CA GLU A 60 13.58 -28.74 -5.01
C GLU A 60 13.43 -27.34 -4.42
N VAL A 61 13.29 -27.23 -3.10
CA VAL A 61 13.23 -25.94 -2.38
C VAL A 61 14.53 -25.15 -2.61
N ARG A 62 15.68 -25.81 -2.54
CA ARG A 62 16.97 -25.18 -2.83
C ARG A 62 17.06 -24.66 -4.26
N SER A 63 16.63 -25.46 -5.23
CA SER A 63 16.62 -25.06 -6.65
C SER A 63 15.72 -23.84 -6.88
N TRP A 64 14.50 -23.87 -6.32
CA TRP A 64 13.55 -22.75 -6.42
C TRP A 64 14.09 -21.47 -5.76
N LEU A 65 14.68 -21.57 -4.56
CA LEU A 65 15.29 -20.42 -3.88
C LEU A 65 16.45 -19.80 -4.67
N LEU A 66 17.28 -20.62 -5.33
CA LEU A 66 18.34 -20.12 -6.20
C LEU A 66 17.77 -19.35 -7.39
N GLN A 67 16.75 -19.90 -8.05
CA GLN A 67 16.05 -19.20 -9.14
C GLN A 67 15.44 -17.89 -8.65
N LEU A 68 14.80 -17.89 -7.49
CA LEU A 68 14.25 -16.68 -6.88
C LEU A 68 15.33 -15.63 -6.63
N LYS A 69 16.48 -16.02 -6.04
CA LYS A 69 17.63 -15.13 -5.83
C LYS A 69 18.17 -14.54 -7.14
N HIS A 70 18.09 -15.26 -8.25
CA HIS A 70 18.47 -14.76 -9.56
C HIS A 70 17.49 -13.72 -10.12
N LEU A 71 16.19 -13.83 -9.83
CA LEU A 71 15.18 -12.88 -10.31
C LEU A 71 15.27 -11.51 -9.62
N PHE A 72 15.74 -11.48 -8.37
CA PHE A 72 15.91 -10.25 -7.58
C PHE A 72 17.35 -9.69 -7.59
N ARG A 73 18.18 -10.11 -8.56
CA ARG A 73 19.54 -9.59 -8.72
C ARG A 73 19.55 -8.16 -9.25
#